data_AF-A0A5K1CQV4-F1
#
_entry.id   AF-A0A5K1CQV4-F1
#
_cell.length_a   1.000
_cell.length_b   1.000
_cell.length_c   1.000
_cell.angle_alpha   90.00
_cell.angle_beta   90.00
_cell.angle_gamma   90.00
#
_symmetry.space_group_name_H-M   'P 1'
#
loop_
_entity.id
_entity.type
_entity.pdbx_description
1 polymer ?
#
loop_
_entity_poly.entity_id
_entity_poly.type
_entity_poly.pdbx_seq_one_letter_code
_entity_poly.pdbx_strand_id
1 'polypeptide(L)' 'DASRSPKHIVDVGCGIGGSSRYLAKKYGAKCQGITLSPIQAARANELSISQGLDNL' A
#
# COMPACT_ATOMS: atom_id res chain seq x y z
N ASP A 1 6.12 -21.60 -2.16
CA ASP A 1 4.74 -22.11 -2.09
C ASP A 1 3.79 -20.95 -2.33
N ALA A 2 3.16 -20.89 -3.50
CA ALA A 2 2.25 -19.80 -3.87
C ALA A 2 1.01 -19.74 -2.96
N SER A 3 0.72 -20.81 -2.21
CA SER A 3 -0.38 -20.85 -1.24
C SER A 3 -0.17 -19.97 0.00
N ARG A 4 1.05 -19.44 0.22
CA ARG A 4 1.40 -18.59 1.38
C ARG A 4 1.58 -17.11 1.05
N SER A 5 1.17 -16.63 -0.13
CA SER A 5 1.27 -15.19 -0.44
C SER A 5 0.32 -14.39 0.46
N PRO A 6 0.79 -13.29 1.09
CA PRO A 6 -0.08 -12.45 1.92
C PRO A 6 -1.19 -11.85 1.07
N LYS A 7 -2.43 -11.94 1.53
CA LYS A 7 -3.60 -11.32 0.88
C LYS A 7 -3.89 -9.92 1.42
N HIS A 8 -3.49 -9.65 2.66
CA HIS A 8 -3.70 -8.39 3.36
C HIS A 8 -2.41 -7.99 4.07
N ILE A 9 -2.04 -6.72 3.97
CA ILE A 9 -0.82 -6.16 4.56
C ILE A 9 -1.16 -4.82 5.22
N VAL A 10 -0.70 -4.62 6.45
CA VAL A 10 -0.75 -3.34 7.15
C VAL A 10 0.66 -2.77 7.23
N ASP A 11 0.83 -1.52 6.80
CA ASP A 11 2.09 -0.80 6.77
C ASP A 11 2.03 0.40 7.70
N VAL A 12 2.56 0.24 8.91
CA VAL A 12 2.53 1.27 9.98
C VAL A 12 3.74 2.18 9.84
N GLY A 13 3.50 3.48 9.69
CA GLY A 13 4.53 4.43 9.31
C GLY A 13 4.79 4.44 7.79
N CYS A 14 3.75 4.23 6.98
CA CYS A 14 3.88 4.05 5.53
C CYS A 14 4.45 5.27 4.78
N GLY A 15 4.53 6.44 5.42
CA GLY A 15 4.92 7.69 4.78
C GLY A 15 4.03 7.98 3.57
N ILE A 16 4.64 8.16 2.40
CA ILE A 16 3.91 8.35 1.14
C ILE A 16 3.56 7.03 0.42
N GLY A 17 3.59 5.89 1.11
CA GLY A 17 3.09 4.59 0.63
C GLY A 17 4.01 3.83 -0.34
N GLY A 18 5.32 4.11 -0.36
CA GLY A 18 6.26 3.47 -1.29
C GLY A 18 6.37 1.96 -1.09
N SER A 19 6.58 1.54 0.16
CA SER A 19 6.56 0.14 0.59
C SER A 19 5.22 -0.51 0.31
N SER A 20 4.11 0.15 0.64
CA SER A 20 2.76 -0.38 0.43
C SER A 20 2.49 -0.69 -1.04
N ARG A 21 2.82 0.23 -1.96
CA ARG A 21 2.67 0.00 -3.41
C ARG A 21 3.57 -1.12 -3.94
N TYR A 22 4.80 -1.22 -3.45
CA TYR A 22 5.70 -2.31 -3.80
C TYR A 22 5.12 -3.68 -3.38
N LEU A 23 4.63 -3.77 -2.15
CA LEU A 23 4.05 -4.99 -1.59
C LEU A 23 2.76 -5.39 -2.31
N ALA A 24 1.88 -4.42 -2.63
CA ALA A 24 0.66 -4.66 -3.40
C ALA A 24 0.98 -5.29 -4.77
N LYS A 25 1.93 -4.72 -5.52
CA LYS A 25 2.36 -5.26 -6.84
C LYS A 25 3.02 -6.63 -6.72
N LYS A 26 3.86 -6.81 -5.70
CA LYS A 26 4.63 -8.05 -5.52
C LYS A 26 3.75 -9.24 -5.18
N TYR A 27 2.72 -9.03 -4.35
CA TYR A 27 1.94 -10.12 -3.77
C TYR A 27 0.50 -10.18 -4.28
N GLY A 28 0.04 -9.18 -5.07
CA GLY A 28 -1.37 -9.02 -5.39
C GLY A 28 -2.21 -8.81 -4.13
N ALA A 29 -1.62 -8.18 -3.12
CA ALA A 29 -2.17 -8.07 -1.78
C ALA A 29 -2.88 -6.74 -1.59
N LYS A 30 -3.91 -6.76 -0.74
CA LYS A 30 -4.56 -5.55 -0.26
C LYS A 30 -3.71 -4.85 0.79
N CYS A 31 -3.32 -3.61 0.54
CA CYS A 31 -2.42 -2.87 1.42
C CYS A 31 -3.13 -1.71 2.13
N GLN A 32 -3.05 -1.68 3.46
CA GLN A 32 -3.50 -0.55 4.26
C GLN A 32 -2.31 0.17 4.90
N GLY A 33 -2.06 1.40 4.46
CA GLY A 33 -1.04 2.27 5.05
C GLY A 33 -1.58 3.12 6.19
N ILE A 34 -0.81 3.24 7.27
CA ILE A 34 -1.11 4.12 8.41
C ILE A 34 0.05 5.10 8.57
N THR A 35 -0.25 6.39 8.59
CA THR A 35 0.71 7.46 8.93
C THR A 35 0.01 8.54 9.74
N LEU A 36 0.73 9.19 10.65
CA LEU A 36 0.20 10.31 11.43
C LEU A 36 0.10 11.61 10.62
N SER A 37 0.82 11.70 9.49
CA SER A 37 0.81 12.91 8.67
C SER A 37 -0.33 12.86 7.65
N PRO A 38 -1.34 13.75 7.74
CA PRO A 38 -2.46 13.78 6.79
C PRO A 38 -2.00 14.13 5.37
N ILE A 39 -0.95 14.96 5.23
CA ILE A 39 -0.36 15.32 3.92
C ILE A 39 0.28 14.09 3.27
N GLN A 40 1.00 13.28 4.05
CA GLN A 40 1.57 12.03 3.53
C GLN A 40 0.49 11.02 3.14
N ALA A 41 -0.59 10.91 3.93
CA ALA A 41 -1.71 10.05 3.60
C ALA A 41 -2.39 10.46 2.29
N ALA A 42 -2.67 11.75 2.11
CA ALA A 42 -3.22 12.29 0.86
C ALA A 42 -2.29 11.98 -0.32
N ARG A 43 -0.99 12.26 -0.18
CA ARG A 43 0.00 11.98 -1.22
C ARG A 43 0.14 10.48 -1.52
N ALA A 44 0.06 9.62 -0.50
CA ALA A 44 0.09 8.17 -0.68
C ALA A 44 -1.08 7.69 -1.53
N ASN A 45 -2.29 8.20 -1.26
CA ASN A 45 -3.50 7.85 -2.01
C ASN A 45 -3.41 8.30 -3.47
N GLU A 46 -3.00 9.55 -3.75
CA GLU A 46 -2.77 10.05 -5.11
C GLU A 46 -1.79 9.16 -5.90
N LEU A 47 -0.67 8.79 -5.25
CA LEU A 47 0.34 7.94 -5.85
C LEU A 47 -0.14 6.50 -6.07
N SER A 48 -1.00 5.97 -5.20
CA SER A 48 -1.61 4.65 -5.39
C SER A 48 -2.61 4.65 -6.54
N ILE A 49 -3.49 5.67 -6.62
CA ILE A 49 -4.45 5.85 -7.73
C ILE A 49 -3.73 6.01 -9.07
N SER A 50 -2.71 6.86 -9.14
CA SER A 50 -1.95 7.05 -10.40
C SER A 50 -1.21 5.79 -10.86
N GLN A 51 -1.09 4.77 -10.00
CA GLN A 51 -0.52 3.47 -10.34
C GLN A 51 -1.58 2.36 -10.45
N GLY A 52 -2.87 2.68 -10.36
CA GLY A 52 -3.97 1.72 -10.43
C GLY A 52 -3.97 0.70 -9.29
N LEU A 53 -3.54 1.12 -8.10
CA LEU A 53 -3.46 0.28 -6.90
C LEU A 53 -4.49 0.66 -5.83
N ASP A 54 -5.44 1.53 -6.15
CA ASP A 54 -6.49 2.01 -5.24
C ASP A 54 -7.52 0.94 -4.87
N ASN A 55 -7.58 -0.15 -5.65
CA ASN A 55 -8.43 -1.32 -5.42
C ASN A 55 -7.69 -2.50 -4.76
N LEU A 56 -6.38 -2.37 -4.51
CA LEU A 56 -5.54 -3.37 -3.85
C LEU A 56 -5.29 -2.96 -2.40
#